data_AF-A0A2N9IQW2-F1
#
_entry.id   AF-A0A2N9IQW2-F1
#
_cell.length_a   1.000
_cell.length_b   1.000
_cell.length_c   1.000
_cell.angle_alpha   90.00
_cell.angle_beta   90.00
_cell.angle_gamma   90.00
#
_symmetry.space_group_name_H-M   'P 1'
#
loop_
_entity.id
_entity.type
_entity.pdbx_description
1 polymer ?
#
loop_
_entity_poly.entity_id
_entity_poly.type
_entity_poly.pdbx_seq_one_letter_code
_entity_poly.pdbx_strand_id
1 'polypeptide(L)'
;MANGDSDSVSHDLLSLLSSDERDFLVRNNGDQVKISNLVGKTVGLYFSGSWCGPCCHFTPNLVEVYEELLPKGDFEVVFISSDRDDESFNSYLAKMPWLAIPFSDSETRKRLKELFKVRGIPNLVILDANGKVSTNQGTRIIREYGVDGYPFSTERINFLKEEEEAAKKNQSLSSILVSHSRDFVISADGTKVPVSELEGKTVGLYFSLFSYKTSEDFTPKLVEVYEKLTAKGEKFEVVLIPLEDDEESFNQGFKSMPWFALPVKDKSCEKLARYFDLSAPPTLVIIGPDGKTVHSNVVEEIEEHGILAYPFTPEKFVELAEIEKAKQEAQTLESILVSGDQDFVIGKNGVKVPVSDLVGKNILLYFSAHWCPPCRAFLPKLMDAYHKIKAKDDAFEVIFISSDKDQESFDEFFSGMPWLALPFGDTRKASLSRTFKVNGIPTVVAIGPSGRTVTKEARDLIMLHGADAYPFTDERLKEIEAQFEEMAKGWPEKLKHKLHEEHELVLARRNIFRCDGCDEEGHVWSYYCDECDFDLHPKCALDENPQE
;
A
#
# COMPACT_ATOMS: atom_id res chain seq x y z
N MET A 1 -25.05 -4.50 -9.40
CA MET A 1 -25.88 -5.63 -9.88
C MET A 1 -26.16 -6.54 -8.69
N ALA A 2 -27.39 -7.00 -8.55
CA ALA A 2 -27.96 -7.54 -7.31
C ALA A 2 -27.25 -8.79 -6.78
N ASN A 3 -26.96 -8.80 -5.47
CA ASN A 3 -26.59 -9.98 -4.70
C ASN A 3 -27.76 -10.97 -4.71
N GLY A 4 -27.61 -12.09 -5.41
CA GLY A 4 -28.58 -13.18 -5.42
C GLY A 4 -28.47 -14.03 -4.17
N ASP A 5 -29.60 -14.17 -3.48
CA ASP A 5 -29.90 -15.07 -2.36
C ASP A 5 -29.14 -16.41 -2.37
N SER A 6 -28.32 -16.65 -1.34
CA SER A 6 -27.96 -18.02 -0.90
C SER A 6 -28.31 -18.30 0.57
N ASP A 7 -29.00 -17.38 1.26
CA ASP A 7 -29.05 -17.33 2.72
C ASP A 7 -30.14 -18.19 3.41
N SER A 8 -30.71 -19.18 2.71
CA SER A 8 -31.79 -20.02 3.28
C SER A 8 -31.60 -21.54 3.18
N VAL A 9 -30.46 -22.03 2.70
CA VAL A 9 -30.23 -23.48 2.63
C VAL A 9 -29.69 -23.99 3.98
N SER A 10 -30.49 -24.80 4.67
CA SER A 10 -30.03 -25.62 5.80
C SER A 10 -29.46 -26.93 5.24
N HIS A 11 -28.25 -27.28 5.68
CA HIS A 11 -27.58 -28.51 5.30
C HIS A 11 -27.78 -29.56 6.40
N ASP A 12 -28.28 -30.74 6.03
CA ASP A 12 -28.24 -31.87 6.95
C ASP A 12 -26.79 -32.35 7.12
N LEU A 13 -26.21 -32.14 8.32
CA LEU A 13 -24.83 -32.48 8.64
C LEU A 13 -24.48 -33.94 8.35
N LEU A 14 -25.45 -34.85 8.52
CA LEU A 14 -25.25 -36.27 8.19
C LEU A 14 -24.97 -36.41 6.71
N SER A 15 -25.91 -36.01 5.85
CA SER A 15 -25.74 -36.07 4.39
C SER A 15 -24.55 -35.26 3.86
N LEU A 16 -24.21 -34.15 4.53
CA LEU A 16 -23.14 -33.25 4.14
C LEU A 16 -21.76 -33.89 4.33
N LEU A 17 -21.57 -34.54 5.47
CA LEU A 17 -20.28 -35.09 5.89
C LEU A 17 -20.15 -36.60 5.68
N SER A 18 -21.21 -37.31 5.28
CA SER A 18 -21.15 -38.75 4.96
C SER A 18 -20.89 -39.01 3.48
N SER A 19 -20.51 -40.26 3.19
CA SER A 19 -20.53 -40.85 1.85
C SER A 19 -21.36 -42.15 1.89
N ASP A 20 -21.62 -42.76 0.73
CA ASP A 20 -22.39 -44.02 0.64
C ASP A 20 -21.76 -45.16 1.47
N GLU A 21 -20.45 -45.08 1.73
CA GLU A 21 -19.68 -46.11 2.44
C GLU A 21 -19.16 -45.65 3.82
N ARG A 22 -19.42 -44.39 4.23
CA ARG A 22 -18.83 -43.82 5.47
C ARG A 22 -19.79 -42.93 6.26
N ASP A 23 -19.97 -43.25 7.53
CA ASP A 23 -20.74 -42.49 8.53
C ASP A 23 -19.90 -41.92 9.70
N PHE A 24 -18.56 -41.94 9.59
CA PHE A 24 -17.64 -41.52 10.64
C PHE A 24 -16.60 -40.48 10.19
N LEU A 25 -16.08 -39.70 11.14
CA LEU A 25 -14.91 -38.82 11.01
C LEU A 25 -13.75 -39.41 11.81
N VAL A 26 -12.52 -38.94 11.58
CA VAL A 26 -11.32 -39.41 12.30
C VAL A 26 -10.73 -38.34 13.20
N ARG A 27 -10.25 -38.76 14.37
CA ARG A 27 -9.40 -37.95 15.26
C ARG A 27 -7.93 -38.08 14.90
N ASN A 28 -7.11 -37.21 15.47
CA ASN A 28 -5.65 -37.23 15.35
C ASN A 28 -4.96 -38.49 15.89
N ASN A 29 -5.65 -39.28 16.73
CA ASN A 29 -5.18 -40.57 17.25
C ASN A 29 -5.72 -41.77 16.44
N GLY A 30 -6.47 -41.51 15.36
CA GLY A 30 -7.10 -42.54 14.52
C GLY A 30 -8.49 -42.98 14.97
N ASP A 31 -8.99 -42.50 16.11
CA ASP A 31 -10.32 -42.88 16.60
C ASP A 31 -11.42 -42.40 15.64
N GLN A 32 -12.39 -43.27 15.40
CA GLN A 32 -13.55 -42.98 14.57
C GLN A 32 -14.70 -42.41 15.42
N VAL A 33 -15.27 -41.30 14.97
CA VAL A 33 -16.41 -40.63 15.61
C VAL A 33 -17.57 -40.59 14.64
N LYS A 34 -18.72 -41.14 15.04
CA LYS A 34 -19.94 -41.10 14.21
C LYS A 34 -20.38 -39.66 13.94
N ILE A 35 -20.73 -39.36 12.70
CA ILE A 35 -21.20 -38.04 12.27
C ILE A 35 -22.48 -37.64 13.02
N SER A 36 -23.33 -38.60 13.40
CA SER A 36 -24.53 -38.36 14.21
C SER A 36 -24.25 -37.66 15.55
N ASN A 37 -23.02 -37.75 16.07
CA ASN A 37 -22.63 -37.10 17.31
C ASN A 37 -22.44 -35.58 17.16
N LEU A 38 -22.40 -35.06 15.93
CA LEU A 38 -22.27 -33.64 15.64
C LEU A 38 -23.64 -32.96 15.45
N VAL A 39 -24.74 -33.73 15.40
CA VAL A 39 -26.09 -33.17 15.25
C VAL A 39 -26.43 -32.26 16.43
N GLY A 40 -26.88 -31.04 16.14
CA GLY A 40 -27.18 -30.03 17.16
C GLY A 40 -25.96 -29.24 17.65
N LYS A 41 -24.76 -29.50 17.12
CA LYS A 41 -23.56 -28.70 17.39
C LYS A 41 -23.35 -27.63 16.33
N THR A 42 -22.71 -26.53 16.72
CA THR A 42 -22.08 -25.60 15.79
C THR A 42 -20.84 -26.27 15.20
N VAL A 43 -20.73 -26.36 13.87
CA VAL A 43 -19.66 -27.08 13.18
C VAL A 43 -18.85 -26.15 12.29
N GLY A 44 -17.54 -26.07 12.54
CA GLY A 44 -16.58 -25.38 11.67
C GLY A 44 -15.95 -26.32 10.64
N LEU A 45 -16.23 -26.11 9.35
CA LEU A 45 -15.56 -26.80 8.25
C LEU A 45 -14.26 -26.06 7.90
N TYR A 46 -13.13 -26.61 8.33
CA TYR A 46 -11.82 -25.99 8.19
C TYR A 46 -11.06 -26.55 6.99
N PHE A 47 -10.98 -25.77 5.92
CA PHE A 47 -10.21 -26.09 4.71
C PHE A 47 -8.78 -25.59 4.86
N SER A 48 -7.81 -26.50 4.87
CA SER A 48 -6.41 -26.18 5.16
C SER A 48 -5.45 -27.23 4.58
N GLY A 49 -4.14 -26.98 4.62
CA GLY A 49 -3.10 -27.90 4.17
C GLY A 49 -1.74 -27.58 4.81
N SER A 50 -0.93 -28.61 5.05
CA SER A 50 0.35 -28.51 5.75
C SER A 50 1.40 -27.68 5.01
N TRP A 51 1.31 -27.65 3.68
CA TRP A 51 2.20 -26.91 2.78
C TRP A 51 1.89 -25.41 2.73
N CYS A 52 0.78 -24.96 3.32
CA CYS A 52 0.29 -23.59 3.24
C CYS A 52 0.77 -22.76 4.46
N GLY A 53 1.72 -21.85 4.24
CA GLY A 53 2.25 -20.95 5.29
C GLY A 53 1.17 -20.18 6.08
N PRO A 54 0.23 -19.49 5.40
CA PRO A 54 -0.88 -18.82 6.09
C PRO A 54 -1.77 -19.75 6.91
N CYS A 55 -1.91 -21.01 6.50
CA CYS A 55 -2.67 -22.02 7.19
C CYS A 55 -1.97 -22.48 8.48
N CYS A 56 -0.66 -22.72 8.40
CA CYS A 56 0.18 -23.02 9.55
C CYS A 56 0.17 -21.89 10.59
N HIS A 57 0.08 -20.63 10.14
CA HIS A 57 -0.03 -19.48 11.03
C HIS A 57 -1.43 -19.33 11.66
N PHE A 58 -2.50 -19.66 10.92
CA PHE A 58 -3.87 -19.55 11.44
C PHE A 58 -4.28 -20.68 12.39
N THR A 59 -3.72 -21.88 12.22
CA THR A 59 -4.14 -23.07 12.98
C THR A 59 -4.02 -22.89 14.50
N PRO A 60 -2.92 -22.34 15.05
CA PRO A 60 -2.81 -22.06 16.49
C PRO A 60 -3.96 -21.20 17.03
N ASN A 61 -4.38 -20.15 16.29
CA ASN A 61 -5.47 -19.27 16.71
C ASN A 61 -6.81 -20.02 16.78
N LEU A 62 -7.07 -20.93 15.83
CA LEU A 62 -8.28 -21.76 15.86
C LEU A 62 -8.22 -22.82 16.97
N VAL A 63 -7.03 -23.35 17.29
CA VAL A 63 -6.83 -24.27 18.42
C VAL A 63 -7.16 -23.58 19.75
N GLU A 64 -6.65 -22.36 19.97
CA GLU A 64 -6.94 -21.58 21.17
C GLU A 64 -8.45 -21.38 21.38
N VAL A 65 -9.17 -20.92 20.33
CA VAL A 65 -10.63 -20.75 20.40
C VAL A 65 -11.36 -22.07 20.62
N TYR A 66 -10.92 -23.15 19.98
CA TYR A 66 -11.53 -24.47 20.15
C TYR A 66 -11.37 -24.98 21.60
N GLU A 67 -10.17 -24.84 22.19
CA GLU A 67 -9.89 -25.25 23.56
C GLU A 67 -10.71 -24.45 24.58
N GLU A 68 -10.87 -23.14 24.37
CA GLU A 68 -11.73 -22.29 25.22
C GLU A 68 -13.22 -22.65 25.15
N LEU A 69 -13.68 -23.22 24.04
CA LEU A 69 -15.07 -23.66 23.84
C LEU A 69 -15.33 -25.11 24.29
N LEU A 70 -14.30 -25.90 24.60
CA LEU A 70 -14.44 -27.28 25.08
C LEU A 70 -15.41 -27.42 26.28
N PRO A 71 -15.41 -26.54 27.30
CA PRO A 71 -16.33 -26.64 28.42
C PRO A 71 -17.80 -26.48 28.05
N LYS A 72 -18.12 -25.79 26.93
CA LYS A 72 -19.51 -25.67 26.44
C LYS A 72 -19.98 -26.94 25.72
N GLY A 73 -19.07 -27.61 25.02
CA GLY A 73 -19.30 -28.93 24.39
C GLY A 73 -20.15 -28.93 23.12
N ASP A 74 -20.59 -27.76 22.66
CA ASP A 74 -21.52 -27.54 21.54
C ASP A 74 -20.83 -27.02 20.26
N PHE A 75 -19.50 -26.89 20.25
CA PHE A 75 -18.70 -26.55 19.08
C PHE A 75 -17.80 -27.72 18.68
N GLU A 76 -17.71 -28.00 17.38
CA GLU A 76 -16.80 -29.00 16.80
C GLU A 76 -16.18 -28.46 15.50
N VAL A 77 -14.95 -28.88 15.20
CA VAL A 77 -14.28 -28.54 13.94
C VAL A 77 -14.06 -29.81 13.13
N VAL A 78 -14.30 -29.72 11.83
CA VAL A 78 -14.02 -30.78 10.87
C VAL A 78 -12.97 -30.25 9.91
N PHE A 79 -11.80 -30.88 9.91
CA PHE A 79 -10.70 -30.58 8.99
C PHE A 79 -10.95 -31.23 7.62
N ILE A 80 -10.94 -30.38 6.58
CA ILE A 80 -10.98 -30.77 5.18
C ILE A 80 -9.59 -30.48 4.60
N SER A 81 -8.77 -31.53 4.54
CA SER A 81 -7.39 -31.42 4.06
C SER A 81 -7.28 -31.20 2.54
N SER A 82 -6.37 -30.29 2.19
CA SER A 82 -5.84 -30.06 0.84
C SER A 82 -4.42 -30.62 0.66
N ASP A 83 -3.96 -31.50 1.56
CA ASP A 83 -2.69 -32.21 1.43
C ASP A 83 -2.73 -33.20 0.26
N ARG A 84 -1.55 -33.54 -0.26
CA ARG A 84 -1.41 -34.38 -1.46
C ARG A 84 -1.15 -35.85 -1.14
N ASP A 85 -0.87 -36.17 0.12
CA ASP A 85 -0.52 -37.50 0.60
C ASP A 85 -0.94 -37.68 2.08
N ASP A 86 -1.10 -38.95 2.48
CA ASP A 86 -1.49 -39.36 3.82
C ASP A 86 -0.47 -38.93 4.89
N GLU A 87 0.83 -38.89 4.58
CA GLU A 87 1.87 -38.55 5.55
C GLU A 87 1.73 -37.08 5.99
N SER A 88 1.63 -36.18 5.01
CA SER A 88 1.42 -34.74 5.22
C SER A 88 0.11 -34.47 5.96
N PHE A 89 -0.97 -35.17 5.58
CA PHE A 89 -2.26 -35.10 6.27
C PHE A 89 -2.14 -35.48 7.75
N ASN A 90 -1.57 -36.65 8.04
CA ASN A 90 -1.47 -37.17 9.40
C ASN A 90 -0.54 -36.31 10.27
N SER A 91 0.59 -35.87 9.71
CA SER A 91 1.55 -34.99 10.40
C SER A 91 0.91 -33.66 10.81
N TYR A 92 0.02 -33.12 9.97
CA TYR A 92 -0.65 -31.86 10.27
C TYR A 92 -1.86 -32.03 11.19
N LEU A 93 -2.69 -33.06 10.97
CA LEU A 93 -3.81 -33.42 11.85
C LEU A 93 -3.32 -33.73 13.28
N ALA A 94 -2.12 -34.28 13.45
CA ALA A 94 -1.51 -34.52 14.77
C ALA A 94 -1.39 -33.25 15.64
N LYS A 95 -1.41 -32.06 15.02
CA LYS A 95 -1.33 -30.76 15.71
C LYS A 95 -2.71 -30.17 16.04
N MET A 96 -3.80 -30.85 15.70
CA MET A 96 -5.16 -30.35 15.81
C MET A 96 -5.98 -31.21 16.80
N PRO A 97 -6.79 -30.60 17.69
CA PRO A 97 -7.57 -31.31 18.71
C PRO A 97 -8.94 -31.81 18.22
N TRP A 98 -9.29 -31.58 16.96
CA TRP A 98 -10.62 -31.79 16.39
C TRP A 98 -10.69 -32.95 15.37
N LEU A 99 -11.81 -33.07 14.65
CA LEU A 99 -12.10 -34.17 13.72
C LEU A 99 -11.63 -33.85 12.29
N ALA A 100 -11.52 -34.87 11.44
CA ALA A 100 -11.21 -34.71 10.02
C ALA A 100 -12.04 -35.65 9.14
N ILE A 101 -12.29 -35.22 7.89
CA ILE A 101 -12.69 -36.15 6.83
C ILE A 101 -11.48 -37.04 6.54
N PRO A 102 -11.61 -38.39 6.57
CA PRO A 102 -10.49 -39.29 6.30
C PRO A 102 -9.81 -38.97 4.97
N PHE A 103 -8.48 -39.07 4.92
CA PHE A 103 -7.72 -38.74 3.71
C PHE A 103 -8.09 -39.63 2.50
N SER A 104 -8.54 -40.86 2.74
CA SER A 104 -9.07 -41.75 1.69
C SER A 104 -10.34 -41.21 1.01
N ASP A 105 -11.16 -40.41 1.70
CA ASP A 105 -12.43 -39.88 1.17
C ASP A 105 -12.22 -38.55 0.41
N SER A 106 -11.52 -38.64 -0.71
CA SER A 106 -11.22 -37.47 -1.56
C SER A 106 -12.46 -36.87 -2.20
N GLU A 107 -13.48 -37.69 -2.49
CA GLU A 107 -14.73 -37.26 -3.11
C GLU A 107 -15.51 -36.31 -2.20
N THR A 108 -15.67 -36.65 -0.92
CA THR A 108 -16.35 -35.78 0.04
C THR A 108 -15.59 -34.47 0.22
N ARG A 109 -14.24 -34.51 0.32
CA ARG A 109 -13.43 -33.29 0.43
C ARG A 109 -13.60 -32.38 -0.78
N LYS A 110 -13.58 -32.93 -1.99
CA LYS A 110 -13.79 -32.19 -3.24
C LYS A 110 -15.21 -31.60 -3.31
N ARG A 111 -16.23 -32.39 -3.01
CA ARG A 111 -17.64 -31.96 -2.95
C ARG A 111 -17.84 -30.79 -1.99
N LEU A 112 -17.27 -30.87 -0.78
CA LEU A 112 -17.37 -29.78 0.21
C LEU A 112 -16.69 -28.50 -0.28
N LYS A 113 -15.51 -28.62 -0.91
CA LYS A 113 -14.79 -27.47 -1.47
C LYS A 113 -15.62 -26.76 -2.55
N GLU A 114 -16.24 -27.52 -3.44
CA GLU A 114 -17.09 -27.01 -4.51
C GLU A 114 -18.40 -26.40 -3.97
N LEU A 115 -19.08 -27.11 -3.07
CA LEU A 115 -20.35 -26.68 -2.47
C LEU A 115 -20.23 -25.33 -1.76
N PHE A 116 -19.18 -25.15 -0.96
CA PHE A 116 -18.91 -23.90 -0.25
C PHE A 116 -18.06 -22.90 -1.05
N LYS A 117 -17.80 -23.18 -2.33
CA LYS A 117 -17.08 -22.30 -3.27
C LYS A 117 -15.74 -21.81 -2.72
N VAL A 118 -14.98 -22.71 -2.08
CA VAL A 118 -13.70 -22.37 -1.44
C VAL A 118 -12.62 -22.15 -2.51
N ARG A 119 -12.23 -20.87 -2.71
CA ARG A 119 -11.24 -20.45 -3.71
C ARG A 119 -9.80 -20.40 -3.19
N GLY A 120 -9.60 -20.38 -1.88
CA GLY A 120 -8.29 -20.32 -1.24
C GLY A 120 -8.31 -20.87 0.18
N ILE A 121 -7.15 -21.18 0.73
CA ILE A 121 -6.96 -21.67 2.10
C ILE A 121 -5.97 -20.76 2.86
N PRO A 122 -6.11 -20.59 4.20
CA PRO A 122 -7.11 -21.22 5.05
C PRO A 122 -8.52 -20.66 4.83
N ASN A 123 -9.53 -21.51 4.89
CA ASN A 123 -10.94 -21.10 4.87
C ASN A 123 -11.72 -21.86 5.95
N LEU A 124 -12.63 -21.18 6.65
CA LEU A 124 -13.43 -21.74 7.74
C LEU A 124 -14.89 -21.33 7.52
N VAL A 125 -15.72 -22.32 7.21
CA VAL A 125 -17.18 -22.15 7.09
C VAL A 125 -17.80 -22.64 8.38
N ILE A 126 -18.63 -21.83 9.03
CA ILE A 126 -19.27 -22.20 10.29
C ILE A 126 -20.75 -22.45 10.02
N LEU A 127 -21.21 -23.62 10.41
CA LEU A 127 -22.60 -24.05 10.40
C LEU A 127 -23.17 -23.98 11.81
N ASP A 128 -24.38 -23.46 11.97
CA ASP A 128 -25.09 -23.49 13.25
C ASP A 128 -25.60 -24.91 13.59
N ALA A 129 -26.21 -25.05 14.77
CA ALA A 129 -26.79 -26.30 15.25
C ALA A 129 -27.88 -26.90 14.33
N ASN A 130 -28.46 -26.11 13.43
CA ASN A 130 -29.46 -26.54 12.45
C ASN A 130 -28.84 -26.77 11.06
N GLY A 131 -27.50 -26.71 10.95
CA GLY A 131 -26.77 -26.89 9.70
C GLY A 131 -26.91 -25.72 8.71
N LYS A 132 -27.41 -24.56 9.15
CA LYS A 132 -27.40 -23.34 8.33
C LYS A 132 -26.02 -22.71 8.39
N VAL A 133 -25.55 -22.16 7.26
CA VAL A 133 -24.30 -21.38 7.23
C VAL A 133 -24.46 -20.11 8.05
N SER A 134 -23.77 -20.05 9.21
CA SER A 134 -23.65 -18.84 10.03
C SER A 134 -22.72 -17.81 9.38
N THR A 135 -21.61 -18.28 8.81
CA THR A 135 -20.63 -17.44 8.11
C THR A 135 -19.67 -18.28 7.26
N ASN A 136 -19.24 -17.73 6.13
CA ASN A 136 -18.12 -18.24 5.32
C ASN A 136 -16.81 -17.46 5.57
N GLN A 137 -16.82 -16.52 6.52
CA GLN A 137 -15.69 -15.68 6.91
C GLN A 137 -15.12 -16.11 8.28
N GLY A 138 -15.24 -17.38 8.63
CA GLY A 138 -14.83 -17.88 9.95
C GLY A 138 -13.37 -17.59 10.26
N THR A 139 -12.46 -17.65 9.27
CA THR A 139 -11.05 -17.31 9.48
C THR A 139 -10.85 -15.87 9.90
N ARG A 140 -11.63 -14.94 9.31
CA ARG A 140 -11.60 -13.53 9.69
C ARG A 140 -12.16 -13.33 11.09
N ILE A 141 -13.33 -13.91 11.37
CA ILE A 141 -13.98 -13.80 12.68
C ILE A 141 -13.10 -14.35 13.80
N ILE A 142 -12.44 -15.49 13.60
CA ILE A 142 -11.53 -16.07 14.62
C ILE A 142 -10.33 -15.15 14.86
N ARG A 143 -9.76 -14.53 13.82
CA ARG A 143 -8.66 -13.56 13.97
C ARG A 143 -9.10 -12.26 14.65
N GLU A 144 -10.31 -11.80 14.35
CA GLU A 144 -10.84 -10.52 14.85
C GLU A 144 -11.36 -10.66 16.29
N TYR A 145 -12.19 -11.66 16.55
CA TYR A 145 -13.00 -11.76 17.76
C TYR A 145 -12.67 -12.98 18.64
N GLY A 146 -11.85 -13.93 18.17
CA GLY A 146 -11.51 -15.12 18.93
C GLY A 146 -12.75 -15.87 19.44
N VAL A 147 -12.74 -16.23 20.73
CA VAL A 147 -13.87 -16.90 21.41
C VAL A 147 -15.10 -16.01 21.55
N ASP A 148 -14.93 -14.70 21.66
CA ASP A 148 -16.03 -13.75 21.88
C ASP A 148 -16.99 -13.73 20.70
N GLY A 149 -16.48 -14.09 19.51
CA GLY A 149 -17.26 -14.28 18.30
C GLY A 149 -18.33 -15.37 18.42
N TYR A 150 -18.20 -16.35 19.33
CA TYR A 150 -19.14 -17.46 19.48
C TYR A 150 -20.57 -16.98 19.79
N PRO A 151 -21.63 -17.49 19.12
CA PRO A 151 -21.68 -18.67 18.22
C PRO A 151 -21.37 -18.37 16.74
N PHE A 152 -20.64 -17.30 16.47
CA PHE A 152 -20.19 -16.84 15.15
C PHE A 152 -21.34 -16.50 14.20
N SER A 153 -22.51 -16.17 14.78
CA SER A 153 -23.67 -15.72 14.02
C SER A 153 -23.51 -14.26 13.59
N THR A 154 -24.21 -13.88 12.52
CA THR A 154 -24.19 -12.49 12.04
C THR A 154 -24.66 -11.52 13.13
N GLU A 155 -25.67 -11.89 13.92
CA GLU A 155 -26.17 -11.08 15.03
C GLU A 155 -25.11 -10.88 16.12
N ARG A 156 -24.37 -11.93 16.48
CA ARG A 156 -23.29 -11.81 17.48
C ARG A 156 -22.16 -10.92 16.99
N ILE A 157 -21.75 -11.07 15.73
CA ILE A 157 -20.68 -10.25 15.15
C ILE A 157 -21.12 -8.79 15.01
N ASN A 158 -22.37 -8.53 14.62
CA ASN A 158 -22.91 -7.17 14.57
C ASN A 158 -22.98 -6.54 15.97
N PHE A 159 -23.39 -7.30 16.99
CA PHE A 159 -23.36 -6.85 18.37
C PHE A 159 -21.94 -6.47 18.84
N LEU A 160 -20.94 -7.31 18.56
CA LEU A 160 -19.54 -7.01 18.89
C LEU A 160 -19.04 -5.74 18.17
N LYS A 161 -19.40 -5.56 16.90
CA LYS A 161 -19.09 -4.34 16.14
C LYS A 161 -19.74 -3.10 16.75
N GLU A 162 -21.01 -3.20 17.15
CA GLU A 162 -21.71 -2.10 17.82
C GLU A 162 -21.06 -1.76 19.18
N GLU A 163 -20.61 -2.78 19.93
CA GLU A 163 -19.83 -2.57 21.16
C GLU A 163 -18.48 -1.90 20.88
N GLU A 164 -17.76 -2.30 19.83
CA GLU A 164 -16.50 -1.68 19.41
C GLU A 164 -16.70 -0.21 18.99
N GLU A 165 -17.73 0.08 18.22
CA GLU A 165 -18.06 1.45 17.80
C GLU A 165 -18.52 2.32 18.98
N ALA A 166 -19.30 1.76 19.91
CA ALA A 166 -19.64 2.44 21.16
C ALA A 166 -18.40 2.70 22.03
N ALA A 167 -17.46 1.75 22.07
CA ALA A 167 -16.18 1.90 22.76
C ALA A 167 -15.29 2.97 22.11
N LYS A 168 -15.23 3.04 20.77
CA LYS A 168 -14.58 4.15 20.03
C LYS A 168 -15.24 5.49 20.32
N LYS A 169 -16.57 5.55 20.36
CA LYS A 169 -17.29 6.78 20.70
C LYS A 169 -17.01 7.24 22.13
N ASN A 170 -16.89 6.31 23.08
CA ASN A 170 -16.58 6.58 24.48
C ASN A 170 -15.08 6.48 24.80
N GLN A 171 -14.24 6.43 23.77
CA GLN A 171 -12.79 6.27 23.89
C GLN A 171 -12.19 7.32 24.84
N SER A 172 -11.29 6.85 25.68
CA SER A 172 -10.39 7.64 26.49
C SER A 172 -8.98 7.07 26.37
N LEU A 173 -7.96 7.85 26.73
CA LEU A 173 -6.58 7.36 26.73
C LEU A 173 -6.42 6.10 27.60
N SER A 174 -7.08 6.10 28.77
CA SER A 174 -7.11 4.93 29.65
C SER A 174 -7.77 3.70 28.99
N SER A 175 -8.86 3.87 28.23
CA SER A 175 -9.49 2.74 27.51
C SER A 175 -8.60 2.12 26.42
N ILE A 176 -7.65 2.90 25.89
CA ILE A 176 -6.68 2.46 24.87
C ILE A 176 -5.48 1.80 25.54
N LEU A 177 -4.85 2.50 26.48
CA LEU A 177 -3.55 2.11 27.01
C LEU A 177 -3.62 1.28 28.29
N VAL A 178 -4.74 1.22 29.02
CA VAL A 178 -4.86 0.38 30.23
C VAL A 178 -5.44 -0.98 29.86
N SER A 179 -4.86 -2.02 30.44
CA SER A 179 -5.36 -3.40 30.37
C SER A 179 -5.59 -3.94 31.79
N HIS A 180 -6.25 -5.10 31.90
CA HIS A 180 -6.47 -5.77 33.18
C HIS A 180 -5.15 -6.08 33.92
N SER A 181 -4.03 -6.21 33.20
CA SER A 181 -2.72 -6.58 33.73
C SER A 181 -1.72 -5.41 33.81
N ARG A 182 -2.07 -4.23 33.28
CA ARG A 182 -1.13 -3.10 33.15
C ARG A 182 -1.85 -1.76 33.06
N ASP A 183 -1.43 -0.82 33.90
CA ASP A 183 -1.88 0.58 33.95
C ASP A 183 -0.74 1.59 33.74
N PHE A 184 0.43 1.14 33.31
CA PHE A 184 1.64 1.95 33.11
C PHE A 184 2.21 1.82 31.69
N VAL A 185 2.99 2.81 31.28
CA VAL A 185 3.94 2.76 30.15
C VAL A 185 5.38 2.72 30.69
N ILE A 186 6.35 2.38 29.85
CA ILE A 186 7.77 2.34 30.23
C ILE A 186 8.57 3.43 29.52
N SER A 187 9.49 4.08 30.21
CA SER A 187 10.52 4.93 29.59
C SER A 187 11.76 4.12 29.19
N ALA A 188 12.66 4.74 28.42
CA ALA A 188 13.89 4.10 27.93
C ALA A 188 14.83 3.57 29.03
N ASP A 189 14.77 4.14 30.24
CA ASP A 189 15.51 3.68 31.42
C ASP A 189 14.79 2.55 32.21
N GLY A 190 13.61 2.12 31.73
CA GLY A 190 12.79 1.08 32.35
C GLY A 190 11.87 1.58 33.47
N THR A 191 11.82 2.90 33.73
CA THR A 191 10.89 3.46 34.73
C THR A 191 9.44 3.27 34.26
N LYS A 192 8.58 2.80 35.18
CA LYS A 192 7.15 2.62 34.93
C LYS A 192 6.41 3.91 35.27
N VAL A 193 5.70 4.46 34.30
CA VAL A 193 4.92 5.70 34.41
C VAL A 193 3.43 5.37 34.28
N PRO A 194 2.58 5.70 35.26
CA PRO A 194 1.15 5.49 35.18
C PRO A 194 0.53 6.17 33.95
N VAL A 195 -0.38 5.49 33.25
CA VAL A 195 -1.09 6.05 32.08
C VAL A 195 -1.85 7.33 32.45
N SER A 196 -2.31 7.46 33.70
CA SER A 196 -2.96 8.67 34.21
C SER A 196 -2.09 9.95 34.10
N GLU A 197 -0.76 9.83 34.07
CA GLU A 197 0.14 10.98 33.90
C GLU A 197 0.15 11.52 32.46
N LEU A 198 -0.37 10.75 31.51
CA LEU A 198 -0.51 11.13 30.11
C LEU A 198 -1.89 11.75 29.82
N GLU A 199 -2.87 11.61 30.73
CA GLU A 199 -4.20 12.18 30.53
C GLU A 199 -4.17 13.71 30.43
N GLY A 200 -4.96 14.27 29.50
CA GLY A 200 -4.97 15.71 29.22
C GLY A 200 -3.79 16.20 28.38
N LYS A 201 -2.92 15.31 27.89
CA LYS A 201 -1.88 15.60 26.89
C LYS A 201 -2.31 15.07 25.52
N THR A 202 -1.74 15.63 24.46
CA THR A 202 -1.82 15.01 23.12
C THR A 202 -0.85 13.85 23.09
N VAL A 203 -1.31 12.65 22.73
CA VAL A 203 -0.51 11.43 22.73
C VAL A 203 -0.44 10.84 21.32
N GLY A 204 0.77 10.70 20.78
CA GLY A 204 1.04 9.96 19.56
C GLY A 204 1.25 8.47 19.86
N LEU A 205 0.37 7.59 19.39
CA LEU A 205 0.58 6.15 19.44
C LEU A 205 1.41 5.74 18.23
N TYR A 206 2.69 5.45 18.46
CA TYR A 206 3.65 5.16 17.40
C TYR A 206 3.77 3.65 17.19
N PHE A 207 3.16 3.12 16.15
CA PHE A 207 3.25 1.71 15.77
C PHE A 207 4.44 1.52 14.83
N SER A 208 5.44 0.75 15.27
CA SER A 208 6.70 0.66 14.54
C SER A 208 7.39 -0.70 14.70
N LEU A 209 8.20 -1.02 13.70
CA LEU A 209 9.12 -2.15 13.64
C LEU A 209 10.52 -1.59 13.40
N PHE A 210 11.47 -1.79 14.31
CA PHE A 210 12.85 -1.32 14.13
C PHE A 210 13.53 -2.02 12.95
N SER A 211 13.13 -3.25 12.64
CA SER A 211 13.59 -4.02 11.49
C SER A 211 13.05 -3.52 10.12
N TYR A 212 12.07 -2.62 10.11
CA TYR A 212 11.45 -2.15 8.86
C TYR A 212 12.02 -0.80 8.42
N LYS A 213 12.54 -0.75 7.19
CA LYS A 213 13.29 0.41 6.69
C LYS A 213 12.51 1.73 6.74
N THR A 214 11.22 1.72 6.41
CA THR A 214 10.41 2.95 6.45
C THR A 214 10.26 3.48 7.89
N SER A 215 10.18 2.59 8.87
CA SER A 215 10.19 2.94 10.30
C SER A 215 11.55 3.50 10.73
N GLU A 216 12.66 2.92 10.25
CA GLU A 216 14.01 3.42 10.47
C GLU A 216 14.19 4.85 9.91
N ASP A 217 13.71 5.10 8.68
CA ASP A 217 13.81 6.39 8.00
C ASP A 217 12.92 7.47 8.67
N PHE A 218 11.76 7.09 9.20
CA PHE A 218 10.80 8.03 9.81
C PHE A 218 11.17 8.42 11.25
N THR A 219 11.68 7.48 12.05
CA THR A 219 11.92 7.69 13.49
C THR A 219 12.75 8.95 13.81
N PRO A 220 13.87 9.25 13.11
CA PRO A 220 14.64 10.48 13.35
C PRO A 220 13.83 11.77 13.16
N LYS A 221 12.91 11.80 12.17
CA LYS A 221 12.03 12.96 11.93
C LYS A 221 11.05 13.15 13.08
N LEU A 222 10.48 12.06 13.59
CA LEU A 222 9.58 12.11 14.74
C LEU A 222 10.32 12.57 16.01
N VAL A 223 11.55 12.11 16.24
CA VAL A 223 12.41 12.61 17.34
C VAL A 223 12.63 14.11 17.21
N GLU A 224 13.00 14.62 16.03
CA GLU A 224 13.19 16.06 15.80
C GLU A 224 11.93 16.88 16.12
N VAL A 225 10.75 16.40 15.69
CA VAL A 225 9.47 17.08 15.97
C VAL A 225 9.16 17.04 17.47
N TYR A 226 9.32 15.89 18.10
CA TYR A 226 9.07 15.69 19.52
C TYR A 226 9.93 16.65 20.36
N GLU A 227 11.26 16.64 20.18
CA GLU A 227 12.18 17.50 20.94
C GLU A 227 11.86 18.98 20.77
N LYS A 228 11.52 19.42 19.55
CA LYS A 228 11.14 20.82 19.29
C LYS A 228 9.81 21.20 19.94
N LEU A 229 8.84 20.28 20.01
CA LEU A 229 7.57 20.51 20.72
C LEU A 229 7.79 20.57 22.24
N THR A 230 8.60 19.65 22.79
CA THR A 230 9.01 19.67 24.20
C THR A 230 9.72 20.97 24.55
N ALA A 231 10.65 21.45 23.71
CA ALA A 231 11.36 22.70 23.92
C ALA A 231 10.44 23.94 23.90
N LYS A 232 9.30 23.86 23.20
CA LYS A 232 8.25 24.89 23.20
C LYS A 232 7.27 24.79 24.39
N GLY A 233 7.38 23.74 25.20
CA GLY A 233 6.48 23.48 26.32
C GLY A 233 5.12 22.92 25.90
N GLU A 234 5.01 22.38 24.69
CA GLU A 234 3.79 21.73 24.21
C GLU A 234 3.59 20.40 24.96
N LYS A 235 2.33 20.08 25.28
CA LYS A 235 1.95 18.84 25.98
C LYS A 235 1.77 17.69 25.00
N PHE A 236 2.85 17.32 24.33
CA PHE A 236 2.87 16.21 23.37
C PHE A 236 3.74 15.08 23.89
N GLU A 237 3.18 13.88 23.99
CA GLU A 237 3.88 12.66 24.40
C GLU A 237 3.77 11.61 23.29
N VAL A 238 4.75 10.71 23.20
CA VAL A 238 4.69 9.57 22.28
C VAL A 238 4.70 8.28 23.09
N VAL A 239 3.89 7.31 22.67
CA VAL A 239 3.88 5.94 23.20
C VAL A 239 4.14 4.99 22.05
N LEU A 240 5.33 4.41 22.00
CA LEU A 240 5.72 3.37 21.07
C LEU A 240 4.93 2.09 21.39
N ILE A 241 4.20 1.59 20.39
CA ILE A 241 3.52 0.31 20.42
C ILE A 241 4.40 -0.67 19.61
N PRO A 242 5.22 -1.50 20.27
CA PRO A 242 6.09 -2.42 19.55
C PRO A 242 5.26 -3.47 18.82
N LEU A 243 5.56 -3.65 17.54
CA LEU A 243 5.01 -4.72 16.72
C LEU A 243 6.00 -5.90 16.57
N GLU A 244 7.17 -5.82 17.22
CA GLU A 244 8.21 -6.85 17.19
C GLU A 244 8.01 -7.87 18.31
N ASP A 245 8.23 -9.15 17.98
CA ASP A 245 8.31 -10.23 18.98
C ASP A 245 9.70 -10.36 19.61
N ASP A 246 10.72 -9.76 18.97
CA ASP A 246 12.12 -9.81 19.39
C ASP A 246 12.45 -8.73 20.42
N GLU A 247 12.70 -9.16 21.65
CA GLU A 247 12.95 -8.27 22.78
C GLU A 247 14.34 -7.61 22.71
N GLU A 248 15.32 -8.25 22.07
CA GLU A 248 16.67 -7.71 21.96
C GLU A 248 16.72 -6.51 21.00
N SER A 249 16.15 -6.67 19.80
CA SER A 249 16.03 -5.60 18.80
C SER A 249 15.25 -4.40 19.35
N PHE A 250 14.12 -4.66 20.02
CA PHE A 250 13.35 -3.60 20.69
C PHE A 250 14.20 -2.85 21.70
N ASN A 251 14.87 -3.56 22.61
CA ASN A 251 15.66 -2.92 23.67
C ASN A 251 16.85 -2.14 23.12
N GLN A 252 17.42 -2.56 21.99
CA GLN A 252 18.49 -1.81 21.33
C GLN A 252 17.96 -0.52 20.70
N GLY A 253 16.83 -0.59 19.97
CA GLY A 253 16.22 0.57 19.30
C GLY A 253 15.60 1.57 20.27
N PHE A 254 14.94 1.09 21.34
CA PHE A 254 14.20 1.94 22.27
C PHE A 254 15.08 2.75 23.23
N LYS A 255 16.29 2.28 23.54
CA LYS A 255 17.21 2.93 24.51
C LYS A 255 17.52 4.41 24.21
N SER A 256 17.51 4.80 22.94
CA SER A 256 17.79 6.17 22.51
C SER A 256 16.54 7.03 22.32
N MET A 257 15.34 6.48 22.57
CA MET A 257 14.09 7.17 22.30
C MET A 257 13.71 8.12 23.45
N PRO A 258 13.24 9.34 23.15
CA PRO A 258 12.93 10.36 24.16
C PRO A 258 11.51 10.22 24.76
N TRP A 259 10.82 9.12 24.46
CA TRP A 259 9.40 8.91 24.75
C TRP A 259 9.13 7.54 25.39
N PHE A 260 7.85 7.23 25.63
CA PHE A 260 7.43 6.01 26.32
C PHE A 260 7.16 4.85 25.34
N ALA A 261 7.02 3.64 25.87
CA ALA A 261 6.58 2.47 25.12
C ALA A 261 5.64 1.58 25.95
N LEU A 262 4.91 0.70 25.27
CA LEU A 262 4.36 -0.50 25.92
C LEU A 262 5.46 -1.57 26.04
N PRO A 263 5.40 -2.44 27.07
CA PRO A 263 6.29 -3.59 27.17
C PRO A 263 6.20 -4.49 25.94
N VAL A 264 7.33 -5.09 25.55
CA VAL A 264 7.37 -6.10 24.49
C VAL A 264 6.51 -7.31 24.89
N LYS A 265 5.81 -7.92 23.93
CA LYS A 265 4.84 -9.02 24.15
C LYS A 265 3.62 -8.68 24.99
N ASP A 266 3.35 -7.39 25.23
CA ASP A 266 2.07 -7.00 25.80
C ASP A 266 0.93 -7.37 24.84
N LYS A 267 -0.02 -8.18 25.30
CA LYS A 267 -1.17 -8.64 24.50
C LYS A 267 -2.03 -7.48 23.96
N SER A 268 -1.93 -6.29 24.55
CA SER A 268 -2.62 -5.10 24.04
C SER A 268 -2.03 -4.58 22.73
N CYS A 269 -0.76 -4.83 22.39
CA CYS A 269 -0.15 -4.32 21.15
C CYS A 269 -0.89 -4.81 19.89
N GLU A 270 -1.14 -6.11 19.76
CA GLU A 270 -1.89 -6.69 18.63
C GLU A 270 -3.36 -6.24 18.62
N LYS A 271 -3.95 -6.07 19.82
CA LYS A 271 -5.32 -5.54 19.94
C LYS A 271 -5.39 -4.11 19.44
N LEU A 272 -4.42 -3.27 19.79
CA LEU A 272 -4.34 -1.88 19.37
C LEU A 272 -4.11 -1.75 17.86
N ALA A 273 -3.23 -2.59 17.30
CA ALA A 273 -3.01 -2.64 15.86
C ALA A 273 -4.30 -2.92 15.09
N ARG A 274 -5.13 -3.85 15.58
CA ARG A 274 -6.46 -4.13 15.02
C ARG A 274 -7.45 -2.99 15.26
N TYR A 275 -7.47 -2.43 16.46
CA TYR A 275 -8.39 -1.37 16.85
C TYR A 275 -8.27 -0.11 15.96
N PHE A 276 -7.04 0.23 15.57
CA PHE A 276 -6.74 1.36 14.68
C PHE A 276 -6.64 0.99 13.20
N ASP A 277 -6.96 -0.26 12.83
CA ASP A 277 -6.97 -0.74 11.45
C ASP A 277 -5.66 -0.43 10.69
N LEU A 278 -4.53 -0.80 11.29
CA LEU A 278 -3.21 -0.50 10.73
C LEU A 278 -3.02 -1.15 9.36
N SER A 279 -2.80 -0.32 8.35
CA SER A 279 -2.48 -0.78 6.99
C SER A 279 -1.01 -1.20 6.86
N ALA A 280 -0.08 -0.43 7.42
CA ALA A 280 1.36 -0.73 7.44
C ALA A 280 2.11 0.14 8.48
N PRO A 281 3.21 -0.33 9.07
CA PRO A 281 4.14 0.51 9.83
C PRO A 281 5.09 1.31 8.91
N PRO A 282 5.63 2.45 9.37
CA PRO A 282 5.26 3.16 10.59
C PRO A 282 3.85 3.76 10.48
N THR A 283 3.13 3.77 11.59
CA THR A 283 1.88 4.54 11.73
C THR A 283 1.93 5.35 13.02
N LEU A 284 1.55 6.62 12.97
CA LEU A 284 1.44 7.48 14.15
C LEU A 284 0.01 7.99 14.30
N VAL A 285 -0.76 7.34 15.18
CA VAL A 285 -2.12 7.76 15.52
C VAL A 285 -2.06 8.90 16.54
N ILE A 286 -2.82 9.97 16.34
CA ILE A 286 -2.88 11.08 17.28
C ILE A 286 -4.14 10.97 18.14
N ILE A 287 -3.93 10.90 19.45
CA ILE A 287 -4.97 10.97 20.48
C ILE A 287 -4.93 12.37 21.10
N GLY A 288 -6.05 13.07 21.08
CA GLY A 288 -6.20 14.40 21.65
C GLY A 288 -6.21 14.38 23.19
N PRO A 289 -6.10 15.56 23.82
CA PRO A 289 -6.17 15.71 25.28
C PRO A 289 -7.45 15.17 25.93
N ASP A 290 -8.54 15.07 25.18
CA ASP A 290 -9.82 14.49 25.59
C ASP A 290 -9.85 12.95 25.51
N GLY A 291 -8.75 12.34 25.06
CA GLY A 291 -8.62 10.91 24.87
C GLY A 291 -9.27 10.39 23.59
N LYS A 292 -9.71 11.27 22.67
CA LYS A 292 -10.28 10.91 21.37
C LYS A 292 -9.23 10.87 20.28
N THR A 293 -9.44 10.02 19.30
CA THR A 293 -8.61 9.96 18.10
C THR A 293 -8.84 11.21 17.26
N VAL A 294 -7.78 11.99 17.06
CA VAL A 294 -7.76 13.21 16.24
C VAL A 294 -7.40 12.88 14.80
N HIS A 295 -6.41 12.00 14.61
CA HIS A 295 -5.96 11.58 13.28
C HIS A 295 -5.46 10.13 13.32
N SER A 296 -5.78 9.35 12.29
CA SER A 296 -5.47 7.92 12.24
C SER A 296 -4.01 7.62 11.85
N ASN A 297 -3.37 8.49 11.07
CA ASN A 297 -1.94 8.36 10.77
C ASN A 297 -1.36 9.71 10.32
N VAL A 298 -0.36 10.25 11.01
CA VAL A 298 0.23 11.58 10.66
C VAL A 298 1.67 11.50 10.15
N VAL A 299 2.10 10.31 9.72
CA VAL A 299 3.47 10.07 9.24
C VAL A 299 3.77 10.99 8.06
N GLU A 300 2.92 10.99 7.03
CA GLU A 300 3.16 11.79 5.82
C GLU A 300 3.25 13.29 6.15
N GLU A 301 2.35 13.81 6.99
CA GLU A 301 2.32 15.23 7.35
C GLU A 301 3.56 15.64 8.16
N ILE A 302 4.08 14.77 9.02
CA ILE A 302 5.35 15.01 9.72
C ILE A 302 6.52 14.96 8.73
N GLU A 303 6.53 14.04 7.77
CA GLU A 303 7.58 13.98 6.77
C GLU A 303 7.60 15.20 5.86
N GLU A 304 6.43 15.76 5.53
CA GLU A 304 6.30 16.91 4.65
C GLU A 304 6.49 18.25 5.35
N HIS A 305 5.92 18.39 6.55
CA HIS A 305 5.79 19.69 7.24
C HIS A 305 6.54 19.76 8.57
N GLY A 306 7.05 18.62 9.08
CA GLY A 306 7.75 18.53 10.35
C GLY A 306 6.90 19.10 11.50
N ILE A 307 7.49 20.02 12.28
CA ILE A 307 6.80 20.66 13.41
C ILE A 307 5.60 21.52 12.99
N LEU A 308 5.53 21.99 11.74
CA LEU A 308 4.41 22.83 11.28
C LEU A 308 3.09 22.05 11.20
N ALA A 309 3.16 20.71 11.13
CA ALA A 309 2.02 19.81 11.17
C ALA A 309 1.29 19.86 12.53
N TYR A 310 1.94 20.26 13.63
CA TYR A 310 1.28 20.39 14.93
C TYR A 310 0.19 21.49 14.89
N PRO A 311 -1.02 21.27 15.46
CA PRO A 311 -1.41 20.22 16.41
C PRO A 311 -1.89 18.88 15.82
N PHE A 312 -1.51 18.57 14.58
CA PHE A 312 -1.82 17.33 13.88
C PHE A 312 -3.32 17.07 13.70
N THR A 313 -4.08 18.14 13.51
CA THR A 313 -5.52 18.08 13.29
C THR A 313 -5.85 18.18 11.80
N PRO A 314 -6.97 17.60 11.34
CA PRO A 314 -7.42 17.77 9.96
C PRO A 314 -7.50 19.25 9.53
N GLU A 315 -7.96 20.14 10.40
CA GLU A 315 -8.06 21.58 10.11
C GLU A 315 -6.69 22.21 9.89
N LYS A 316 -5.68 21.77 10.66
CA LYS A 316 -4.31 22.26 10.49
C LYS A 316 -3.72 21.81 9.15
N PHE A 317 -4.02 20.59 8.72
CA PHE A 317 -3.56 20.08 7.44
C PHE A 317 -4.23 20.79 6.26
N VAL A 318 -5.51 21.14 6.37
CA VAL A 318 -6.18 22.02 5.41
C VAL A 318 -5.49 23.38 5.34
N GLU A 319 -5.18 24.01 6.47
CA GLU A 319 -4.44 25.29 6.52
C GLU A 319 -3.07 25.19 5.81
N LEU A 320 -2.31 24.12 6.08
CA LEU A 320 -1.00 23.90 5.45
C LEU A 320 -1.10 23.70 3.94
N ALA A 321 -2.11 22.94 3.49
CA ALA A 321 -2.39 22.74 2.08
C ALA A 321 -2.77 24.07 1.38
N GLU A 322 -3.55 24.93 2.03
CA GLU A 322 -3.89 26.26 1.51
C GLU A 322 -2.66 27.18 1.42
N ILE A 323 -1.78 27.16 2.43
CA ILE A 323 -0.52 27.91 2.41
C ILE A 323 0.37 27.45 1.26
N GLU A 324 0.50 26.13 1.07
CA GLU A 324 1.31 25.56 0.00
C GLU A 324 0.74 25.89 -1.38
N LYS A 325 -0.59 25.77 -1.54
CA LYS A 325 -1.29 26.19 -2.75
C LYS A 325 -1.08 27.67 -3.05
N ALA A 326 -1.20 28.55 -2.04
CA ALA A 326 -0.97 29.98 -2.21
C ALA A 326 0.48 30.29 -2.63
N LYS A 327 1.47 29.58 -2.06
CA LYS A 327 2.88 29.69 -2.49
C LYS A 327 3.07 29.27 -3.94
N GLN A 328 2.44 28.17 -4.36
CA GLN A 328 2.51 27.69 -5.75
C GLN A 328 1.82 28.67 -6.72
N GLU A 329 0.69 29.24 -6.33
CA GLU A 329 -0.02 30.27 -7.13
C GLU A 329 0.76 31.58 -7.23
N ALA A 330 1.53 31.94 -6.20
CA ALA A 330 2.40 33.11 -6.16
C ALA A 330 3.78 32.86 -6.80
N GLN A 331 4.10 31.62 -7.20
CA GLN A 331 5.38 31.28 -7.80
C GLN A 331 5.58 32.02 -9.13
N THR A 332 6.71 32.70 -9.25
CA THR A 332 7.23 33.27 -10.51
C THR A 332 8.56 32.61 -10.87
N LEU A 333 9.01 32.80 -12.11
CA LEU A 333 10.29 32.26 -12.56
C LEU A 333 11.45 32.84 -11.76
N GLU A 334 11.39 34.14 -11.47
CA GLU A 334 12.38 34.85 -10.68
C GLU A 334 12.39 34.37 -9.23
N SER A 335 11.23 34.07 -8.64
CA SER A 335 11.16 33.58 -7.25
C SER A 335 11.91 32.26 -7.03
N ILE A 336 12.10 31.46 -8.10
CA ILE A 336 12.81 30.18 -8.05
C ILE A 336 14.23 30.26 -8.62
N LEU A 337 14.50 31.13 -9.59
CA LEU A 337 15.80 31.23 -10.27
C LEU A 337 16.66 32.43 -9.86
N VAL A 338 16.18 33.36 -9.04
CA VAL A 338 16.99 34.52 -8.58
C VAL A 338 17.33 34.36 -7.10
N SER A 339 18.62 34.49 -6.75
CA SER A 339 19.08 34.49 -5.36
C SER A 339 20.19 35.52 -5.14
N GLY A 340 19.87 36.66 -4.52
CA GLY A 340 20.80 37.77 -4.39
C GLY A 340 21.30 38.23 -5.76
N ASP A 341 22.61 38.25 -5.96
CA ASP A 341 23.25 38.62 -7.24
C ASP A 341 23.27 37.47 -8.28
N GLN A 342 22.73 36.29 -7.95
CA GLN A 342 22.58 35.17 -8.89
C GLN A 342 21.26 35.29 -9.66
N ASP A 343 21.21 36.22 -10.62
CA ASP A 343 20.05 36.55 -11.44
C ASP A 343 20.16 36.09 -12.91
N PHE A 344 21.13 35.22 -13.21
CA PHE A 344 21.41 34.76 -14.56
C PHE A 344 21.58 33.24 -14.65
N VAL A 345 21.46 32.70 -15.86
CA VAL A 345 21.88 31.35 -16.27
C VAL A 345 22.97 31.46 -17.33
N ILE A 346 23.62 30.36 -17.69
CA ILE A 346 24.70 30.35 -18.68
C ILE A 346 24.28 29.64 -19.96
N GLY A 347 24.57 30.25 -21.10
CA GLY A 347 24.52 29.61 -22.41
C GLY A 347 25.86 29.01 -22.81
N LYS A 348 26.02 28.71 -24.10
CA LYS A 348 27.28 28.23 -24.66
C LYS A 348 28.42 29.23 -24.41
N ASN A 349 29.61 28.69 -24.18
CA ASN A 349 30.84 29.46 -23.91
C ASN A 349 30.75 30.38 -22.67
N GLY A 350 29.84 30.10 -21.73
CA GLY A 350 29.71 30.85 -20.48
C GLY A 350 29.01 32.20 -20.62
N VAL A 351 28.33 32.47 -21.74
CA VAL A 351 27.54 33.69 -21.93
C VAL A 351 26.44 33.74 -20.88
N LYS A 352 26.41 34.80 -20.08
CA LYS A 352 25.36 35.00 -19.06
C LYS A 352 24.07 35.50 -19.71
N VAL A 353 22.97 34.82 -19.42
CA VAL A 353 21.62 35.17 -19.84
C VAL A 353 20.82 35.55 -18.59
N PRO A 354 20.35 36.80 -18.45
CA PRO A 354 19.51 37.21 -17.34
C PRO A 354 18.24 36.36 -17.23
N VAL A 355 17.82 36.03 -16.02
CA VAL A 355 16.56 35.30 -15.76
C VAL A 355 15.35 36.11 -16.24
N SER A 356 15.42 37.44 -16.21
CA SER A 356 14.39 38.33 -16.75
C SER A 356 14.10 38.08 -18.24
N ASP A 357 15.09 37.64 -19.01
CA ASP A 357 14.94 37.37 -20.46
C ASP A 357 14.25 36.03 -20.73
N LEU A 358 14.03 35.23 -19.68
CA LEU A 358 13.35 33.94 -19.72
C LEU A 358 11.90 34.03 -19.22
N VAL A 359 11.49 35.15 -18.64
CA VAL A 359 10.12 35.38 -18.17
C VAL A 359 9.16 35.36 -19.36
N GLY A 360 8.02 34.69 -19.20
CA GLY A 360 7.06 34.50 -20.29
C GLY A 360 7.35 33.30 -21.19
N LYS A 361 8.43 32.56 -20.97
CA LYS A 361 8.76 31.32 -21.72
C LYS A 361 8.32 30.08 -20.96
N ASN A 362 8.06 29.00 -21.69
CA ASN A 362 7.97 27.66 -21.13
C ASN A 362 9.38 27.15 -20.85
N ILE A 363 9.69 26.81 -19.60
CA ILE A 363 11.02 26.39 -19.16
C ILE A 363 10.97 24.96 -18.64
N LEU A 364 11.87 24.11 -19.10
CA LEU A 364 12.16 22.84 -18.43
C LEU A 364 13.39 22.97 -17.54
N LEU A 365 13.25 22.68 -16.25
CA LEU A 365 14.37 22.53 -15.33
C LEU A 365 14.84 21.08 -15.36
N TYR A 366 16.02 20.83 -15.93
CA TYR A 366 16.55 19.48 -16.16
C TYR A 366 17.64 19.12 -15.16
N PHE A 367 17.28 18.36 -14.12
CA PHE A 367 18.21 17.84 -13.12
C PHE A 367 18.85 16.54 -13.63
N SER A 368 20.17 16.55 -13.84
CA SER A 368 20.88 15.44 -14.47
C SER A 368 22.37 15.47 -14.15
N ALA A 369 23.10 14.42 -14.52
CA ALA A 369 24.55 14.35 -14.42
C ALA A 369 25.15 13.41 -15.45
N HIS A 370 26.39 13.67 -15.87
CA HIS A 370 27.12 12.86 -16.84
C HIS A 370 27.32 11.44 -16.35
N TRP A 371 27.70 11.26 -15.08
CA TRP A 371 28.00 9.96 -14.49
C TRP A 371 26.79 9.02 -14.42
N CYS A 372 25.57 9.56 -14.54
CA CYS A 372 24.32 8.83 -14.36
C CYS A 372 23.84 8.14 -15.65
N PRO A 373 23.82 6.79 -15.74
CA PRO A 373 23.39 6.08 -16.94
C PRO A 373 21.97 6.41 -17.43
N PRO A 374 20.91 6.45 -16.58
CA PRO A 374 19.57 6.81 -17.06
C PRO A 374 19.50 8.26 -17.54
N CYS A 375 20.32 9.19 -17.03
CA CYS A 375 20.42 10.55 -17.55
C CYS A 375 20.95 10.55 -19.00
N ARG A 376 22.02 9.79 -19.28
CA ARG A 376 22.57 9.66 -20.63
C ARG A 376 21.59 8.98 -21.60
N ALA A 377 20.82 8.00 -21.13
CA ALA A 377 19.79 7.34 -21.93
C ALA A 377 18.61 8.29 -22.26
N PHE A 378 18.24 9.18 -21.34
CA PHE A 378 17.16 10.14 -21.54
C PHE A 378 17.55 11.35 -22.41
N LEU A 379 18.81 11.77 -22.38
CA LEU A 379 19.28 12.97 -23.07
C LEU A 379 18.90 13.03 -24.58
N PRO A 380 19.08 11.98 -25.40
CA PRO A 380 18.67 12.01 -26.81
C PRO A 380 17.17 12.24 -27.01
N LYS A 381 16.32 11.69 -26.12
CA LYS A 381 14.86 11.87 -26.16
C LYS A 381 14.49 13.32 -25.84
N LEU A 382 15.14 13.91 -24.84
CA LEU A 382 14.95 15.32 -24.50
C LEU A 382 15.44 16.24 -25.63
N MET A 383 16.55 15.94 -26.28
CA MET A 383 17.05 16.72 -27.42
C MET A 383 16.09 16.68 -28.62
N ASP A 384 15.56 15.50 -28.96
CA ASP A 384 14.56 15.36 -30.03
C ASP A 384 13.29 16.17 -29.71
N ALA A 385 12.76 16.05 -28.48
CA ALA A 385 11.62 16.84 -28.03
C ALA A 385 11.92 18.34 -28.07
N TYR A 386 13.10 18.76 -27.61
CA TYR A 386 13.53 20.15 -27.63
C TYR A 386 13.51 20.76 -29.02
N HIS A 387 14.12 20.09 -30.00
CA HIS A 387 14.17 20.57 -31.38
C HIS A 387 12.77 20.65 -32.01
N LYS A 388 11.92 19.65 -31.77
CA LYS A 388 10.54 19.63 -32.29
C LYS A 388 9.65 20.72 -31.67
N ILE A 389 9.82 21.00 -30.38
CA ILE A 389 9.08 22.06 -29.70
C ILE A 389 9.59 23.43 -30.17
N LYS A 390 10.91 23.67 -30.13
CA LYS A 390 11.52 24.93 -30.61
C LYS A 390 11.16 25.28 -32.04
N ALA A 391 11.03 24.28 -32.93
CA ALA A 391 10.62 24.51 -34.31
C ALA A 391 9.19 25.08 -34.43
N LYS A 392 8.34 24.89 -33.42
CA LYS A 392 6.96 25.37 -33.36
C LYS A 392 6.79 26.60 -32.44
N ASP A 393 7.58 26.67 -31.37
CA ASP A 393 7.51 27.71 -30.35
C ASP A 393 8.92 28.12 -29.88
N ASP A 394 9.36 29.31 -30.29
CA ASP A 394 10.66 29.87 -29.89
C ASP A 394 10.69 30.29 -28.40
N ALA A 395 9.52 30.45 -27.76
CA ALA A 395 9.35 30.79 -26.35
C ALA A 395 9.41 29.54 -25.44
N PHE A 396 10.18 28.53 -25.83
CA PHE A 396 10.50 27.35 -25.05
C PHE A 396 11.99 27.30 -24.71
N GLU A 397 12.42 26.88 -23.53
CA GLU A 397 13.85 26.68 -23.22
C GLU A 397 14.08 25.59 -22.17
N VAL A 398 15.28 25.05 -22.11
CA VAL A 398 15.71 24.10 -21.07
C VAL A 398 16.85 24.72 -20.25
N ILE A 399 16.82 24.53 -18.93
CA ILE A 399 17.89 24.91 -18.01
C ILE A 399 18.43 23.64 -17.36
N PHE A 400 19.64 23.26 -17.74
CA PHE A 400 20.37 22.13 -17.15
C PHE A 400 20.87 22.48 -15.75
N ILE A 401 20.55 21.62 -14.78
CA ILE A 401 20.93 21.72 -13.38
C ILE A 401 21.79 20.49 -13.05
N SER A 402 23.10 20.68 -13.04
CA SER A 402 24.05 19.58 -12.94
C SER A 402 24.19 19.00 -11.54
N SER A 403 24.31 17.68 -11.48
CA SER A 403 24.77 16.91 -10.32
C SER A 403 26.12 16.23 -10.53
N ASP A 404 26.91 16.73 -11.47
CA ASP A 404 28.30 16.35 -11.65
C ASP A 404 29.14 16.73 -10.43
N LYS A 405 30.30 16.08 -10.28
CA LYS A 405 31.16 16.20 -9.11
C LYS A 405 32.27 17.23 -9.30
N ASP A 406 32.51 17.65 -10.54
CA ASP A 406 33.57 18.56 -10.95
C ASP A 406 33.18 19.34 -12.21
N GLN A 407 33.89 20.45 -12.44
CA GLN A 407 33.68 21.37 -13.55
C GLN A 407 33.94 20.71 -14.92
N GLU A 408 34.93 19.83 -15.02
CA GLU A 408 35.32 19.18 -16.28
C GLU A 408 34.20 18.25 -16.79
N SER A 409 33.67 17.41 -15.90
CA SER A 409 32.52 16.54 -16.20
C SER A 409 31.28 17.33 -16.59
N PHE A 410 31.04 18.47 -15.93
CA PHE A 410 29.95 19.39 -16.28
C PHE A 410 30.14 19.96 -17.69
N ASP A 411 31.32 20.50 -18.00
CA ASP A 411 31.61 21.14 -19.28
C ASP A 411 31.52 20.14 -20.44
N GLU A 412 32.09 18.94 -20.26
CA GLU A 412 32.02 17.85 -21.24
C GLU A 412 30.57 17.52 -21.59
N PHE A 413 29.74 17.28 -20.58
CA PHE A 413 28.36 16.86 -20.79
C PHE A 413 27.46 17.99 -21.31
N PHE A 414 27.64 19.22 -20.78
CA PHE A 414 26.91 20.40 -21.24
C PHE A 414 27.29 20.79 -22.68
N SER A 415 28.49 20.47 -23.15
CA SER A 415 28.95 20.79 -24.51
C SER A 415 28.02 20.25 -25.60
N GLY A 416 27.41 19.08 -25.38
CA GLY A 416 26.48 18.43 -26.32
C GLY A 416 25.04 18.95 -26.29
N MET A 417 24.66 19.77 -25.30
CA MET A 417 23.27 20.17 -25.09
C MET A 417 22.93 21.50 -25.80
N PRO A 418 21.78 21.66 -26.48
CA PRO A 418 21.47 22.88 -27.24
C PRO A 418 20.96 24.06 -26.41
N TRP A 419 20.88 23.93 -25.08
CA TRP A 419 20.13 24.82 -24.19
C TRP A 419 21.00 25.48 -23.10
N LEU A 420 20.37 26.11 -22.11
CA LEU A 420 21.02 26.87 -21.03
C LEU A 420 21.34 25.98 -19.82
N ALA A 421 22.16 26.46 -18.88
CA ALA A 421 22.47 25.76 -17.63
C ALA A 421 22.61 26.71 -16.44
N LEU A 422 22.44 26.20 -15.22
CA LEU A 422 23.02 26.84 -14.05
C LEU A 422 24.54 26.63 -14.05
N PRO A 423 25.33 27.63 -13.61
CA PRO A 423 26.75 27.44 -13.37
C PRO A 423 27.03 26.21 -12.48
N PHE A 424 28.15 25.53 -12.72
CA PHE A 424 28.60 24.46 -11.83
C PHE A 424 28.84 25.02 -10.42
N GLY A 425 28.44 24.26 -9.40
CA GLY A 425 28.54 24.68 -7.99
C GLY A 425 27.54 25.76 -7.57
N ASP A 426 26.56 26.11 -8.41
CA ASP A 426 25.55 27.12 -8.08
C ASP A 426 24.69 26.70 -6.87
N THR A 427 24.61 27.58 -5.88
CA THR A 427 23.88 27.37 -4.63
C THR A 427 22.37 27.23 -4.82
N ARG A 428 21.80 27.80 -5.89
CA ARG A 428 20.37 27.68 -6.21
C ARG A 428 19.97 26.23 -6.45
N LYS A 429 20.88 25.36 -6.91
CA LYS A 429 20.62 23.92 -7.09
C LYS A 429 19.99 23.30 -5.85
N ALA A 430 20.59 23.50 -4.67
CA ALA A 430 20.09 22.88 -3.44
C ALA A 430 18.71 23.41 -3.02
N SER A 431 18.42 24.68 -3.34
CA SER A 431 17.08 25.24 -3.15
C SER A 431 16.08 24.60 -4.09
N LEU A 432 16.39 24.56 -5.40
CA LEU A 432 15.53 23.99 -6.44
C LEU A 432 15.25 22.50 -6.20
N SER A 433 16.26 21.71 -5.83
CA SER A 433 16.09 20.29 -5.51
C SER A 433 15.13 20.08 -4.33
N ARG A 434 15.17 20.94 -3.30
CA ARG A 434 14.21 20.88 -2.19
C ARG A 434 12.82 21.32 -2.60
N THR A 435 12.69 22.46 -3.27
CA THR A 435 11.40 23.00 -3.76
C THR A 435 10.65 21.99 -4.62
N PHE A 436 11.35 21.29 -5.50
CA PHE A 436 10.75 20.33 -6.41
C PHE A 436 10.82 18.88 -5.92
N LYS A 437 11.23 18.63 -4.66
CA LYS A 437 11.35 17.29 -4.06
C LYS A 437 12.14 16.31 -4.97
N VAL A 438 13.27 16.76 -5.51
CA VAL A 438 14.10 15.97 -6.45
C VAL A 438 14.85 14.87 -5.68
N ASN A 439 14.27 13.67 -5.67
CA ASN A 439 14.82 12.49 -4.96
C ASN A 439 15.74 11.62 -5.85
N GLY A 440 15.78 11.88 -7.16
CA GLY A 440 16.58 11.13 -8.12
C GLY A 440 16.79 11.90 -9.42
N ILE A 441 17.71 11.41 -10.26
CA ILE A 441 17.98 11.96 -11.59
C ILE A 441 17.93 10.84 -12.65
N PRO A 442 17.46 11.11 -13.88
CA PRO A 442 17.03 12.42 -14.38
C PRO A 442 15.65 12.84 -13.87
N THR A 443 15.50 14.12 -13.50
CA THR A 443 14.21 14.75 -13.18
C THR A 443 14.03 15.97 -14.07
N VAL A 444 12.81 16.18 -14.59
CA VAL A 444 12.48 17.34 -15.41
C VAL A 444 11.21 17.99 -14.86
N VAL A 445 11.30 19.26 -14.51
CA VAL A 445 10.15 20.06 -14.04
C VAL A 445 9.78 21.05 -15.14
N ALA A 446 8.51 21.08 -15.53
CA ALA A 446 7.98 22.05 -16.48
C ALA A 446 7.45 23.29 -15.74
N ILE A 447 7.93 24.46 -16.15
CA ILE A 447 7.50 25.77 -15.68
C ILE A 447 6.85 26.49 -16.86
N GLY A 448 5.63 26.96 -16.67
CA GLY A 448 4.86 27.66 -17.69
C GLY A 448 5.29 29.12 -17.84
N PRO A 449 4.74 29.84 -18.82
CA PRO A 449 5.11 31.23 -19.12
C PRO A 449 4.84 32.20 -17.96
N SER A 450 3.89 31.88 -17.07
CA SER A 450 3.63 32.67 -15.86
C SER A 450 4.69 32.49 -14.76
N GLY A 451 5.67 31.59 -14.95
CA GLY A 451 6.64 31.20 -13.93
C GLY A 451 6.12 30.18 -12.92
N ARG A 452 4.89 29.67 -13.11
CA ARG A 452 4.29 28.63 -12.26
C ARG A 452 4.70 27.24 -12.73
N THR A 453 4.81 26.32 -11.78
CA THR A 453 5.05 24.91 -12.08
C THR A 453 3.82 24.32 -12.76
N VAL A 454 4.03 23.70 -13.91
CA VAL A 454 2.99 22.99 -14.67
C VAL A 454 2.95 21.53 -14.23
N THR A 455 4.11 20.88 -14.16
CA THR A 455 4.25 19.48 -13.72
C THR A 455 5.69 19.20 -13.28
N LYS A 456 5.86 18.28 -12.32
CA LYS A 456 7.19 17.77 -11.89
C LYS A 456 7.56 16.47 -12.61
N GLU A 457 6.65 15.96 -13.44
CA GLU A 457 6.67 14.66 -14.12
C GLU A 457 6.98 14.80 -15.62
N ALA A 458 7.45 15.96 -16.07
CA ALA A 458 7.69 16.24 -17.48
C ALA A 458 8.66 15.25 -18.14
N ARG A 459 9.56 14.64 -17.36
CA ARG A 459 10.45 13.57 -17.83
C ARG A 459 9.66 12.38 -18.37
N ASP A 460 8.65 11.93 -17.63
CA ASP A 460 7.84 10.77 -17.99
C ASP A 460 6.90 11.11 -19.15
N LEU A 461 6.36 12.32 -19.17
CA LEU A 461 5.56 12.81 -20.30
C LEU A 461 6.37 12.87 -21.60
N ILE A 462 7.63 13.31 -21.56
CA ILE A 462 8.53 13.30 -22.72
C ILE A 462 8.88 11.86 -23.12
N MET A 463 9.10 10.96 -22.16
CA MET A 463 9.34 9.55 -22.48
C MET A 463 8.14 8.90 -23.18
N LEU A 464 6.92 9.27 -22.79
CA LEU A 464 5.70 8.64 -23.27
C LEU A 464 5.14 9.29 -24.54
N HIS A 465 5.18 10.62 -24.64
CA HIS A 465 4.55 11.38 -25.73
C HIS A 465 5.53 12.27 -26.50
N GLY A 466 6.81 12.30 -26.12
CA GLY A 466 7.82 13.13 -26.77
C GLY A 466 7.45 14.61 -26.73
N ALA A 467 7.55 15.27 -27.90
CA ALA A 467 7.20 16.68 -28.06
C ALA A 467 5.69 16.95 -27.97
N ASP A 468 4.83 15.95 -28.17
CA ASP A 468 3.37 16.16 -28.21
C ASP A 468 2.77 16.40 -26.82
N ALA A 469 3.52 16.05 -25.76
CA ALA A 469 3.19 16.42 -24.39
C ALA A 469 3.23 17.94 -24.17
N TYR A 470 3.97 18.71 -24.97
CA TYR A 470 4.05 20.18 -24.83
C TYR A 470 2.67 20.83 -25.00
N PRO A 471 2.26 21.79 -24.12
CA PRO A 471 3.03 22.49 -23.09
C PRO A 471 3.04 21.84 -21.69
N PHE A 472 2.81 20.53 -21.62
CA PHE A 472 2.84 19.69 -20.41
C PHE A 472 1.70 19.96 -19.42
N THR A 473 0.66 20.67 -19.85
CA THR A 473 -0.50 21.00 -19.01
C THR A 473 -1.47 19.82 -18.89
N ASP A 474 -2.23 19.77 -17.80
CA ASP A 474 -3.28 18.76 -17.60
C ASP A 474 -4.31 18.78 -18.74
N GLU A 475 -4.66 19.96 -19.25
CA GLU A 475 -5.55 20.10 -20.41
C GLU A 475 -4.97 19.41 -21.64
N ARG A 476 -3.67 19.58 -21.89
CA ARG A 476 -2.99 18.96 -23.02
C ARG A 476 -2.95 17.44 -22.88
N LEU A 477 -2.71 16.93 -21.67
CA LEU A 477 -2.72 15.49 -21.42
C LEU A 477 -4.11 14.90 -21.63
N LYS A 478 -5.17 15.57 -21.17
CA LYS A 478 -6.56 15.17 -21.44
C LYS A 478 -6.89 15.15 -22.93
N GLU A 479 -6.36 16.11 -23.71
CA GLU A 479 -6.52 16.08 -25.18
C GLU A 479 -5.84 14.86 -25.81
N ILE A 480 -4.64 14.53 -25.36
CA ILE A 480 -3.90 13.34 -25.84
C ILE A 480 -4.66 12.06 -25.48
N GLU A 481 -5.16 11.95 -24.25
CA GLU A 481 -5.98 10.82 -23.80
C GLU A 481 -7.26 10.68 -24.62
N ALA A 482 -8.00 11.78 -24.83
CA ALA A 482 -9.20 11.79 -25.65
C ALA A 482 -8.92 11.39 -27.11
N GLN A 483 -7.76 11.77 -27.66
CA GLN A 483 -7.33 11.31 -29.00
C GLN A 483 -7.13 9.79 -29.02
N PHE A 484 -6.53 9.23 -27.98
CA PHE A 484 -6.36 7.79 -27.88
C PHE A 484 -7.68 7.03 -27.69
N GLU A 485 -8.61 7.56 -26.90
CA GLU A 485 -9.94 6.99 -26.77
C GLU A 485 -10.70 7.01 -28.10
N GLU A 486 -10.63 8.12 -28.83
CA GLU A 486 -11.26 8.23 -30.15
C GLU A 486 -10.61 7.28 -31.17
N MET A 487 -9.30 7.03 -31.09
CA MET A 487 -8.63 6.01 -31.92
C MET A 487 -9.18 4.60 -31.68
N ALA A 488 -9.49 4.26 -30.43
CA ALA A 488 -10.02 2.95 -30.05
C ALA A 488 -11.53 2.81 -30.27
N LYS A 489 -12.20 3.88 -30.69
CA LYS A 489 -13.65 3.91 -30.83
C LYS A 489 -14.11 2.97 -31.96
N GLY A 490 -14.96 2.03 -31.59
CA GLY A 490 -15.48 1.01 -32.49
C GLY A 490 -14.63 -0.26 -32.55
N TRP A 491 -13.50 -0.32 -31.84
CA TRP A 491 -12.77 -1.56 -31.63
C TRP A 491 -13.46 -2.40 -30.52
N PRO A 492 -13.57 -3.73 -30.68
CA PRO A 492 -14.15 -4.59 -29.66
C PRO A 492 -13.27 -4.63 -28.40
N GLU A 493 -13.87 -4.58 -27.21
CA GLU A 493 -13.13 -4.65 -25.93
C GLU A 493 -12.40 -5.99 -25.75
N LYS A 494 -12.96 -7.07 -26.33
CA LYS A 494 -12.39 -8.41 -26.31
C LYS A 494 -12.56 -9.07 -27.66
N LEU A 495 -11.58 -9.86 -28.08
CA LEU A 495 -11.70 -10.71 -29.26
C LEU A 495 -10.95 -12.03 -29.09
N LYS A 496 -11.36 -13.04 -29.86
CA LYS A 496 -10.60 -14.27 -30.07
C LYS A 496 -9.80 -14.14 -31.35
N HIS A 497 -8.54 -14.54 -31.31
CA HIS A 497 -7.66 -14.43 -32.47
C HIS A 497 -7.04 -15.78 -32.83
N LYS A 498 -6.88 -16.05 -34.13
CA LYS A 498 -6.32 -17.33 -34.65
C LYS A 498 -4.89 -17.62 -34.19
N LEU A 499 -4.13 -16.57 -33.87
CA LEU A 499 -2.76 -16.72 -33.33
C LEU A 499 -2.76 -17.03 -31.82
N HIS A 500 -3.91 -16.91 -31.15
CA HIS A 500 -4.04 -17.10 -29.71
C HIS A 500 -5.48 -17.56 -29.37
N GLU A 501 -5.75 -18.85 -29.51
CA GLU A 501 -7.11 -19.43 -29.36
C GLU A 501 -7.48 -19.79 -27.91
N GLU A 502 -6.49 -19.93 -27.03
CA GLU A 502 -6.67 -20.41 -25.66
C GLU A 502 -7.40 -19.38 -24.77
N HIS A 503 -7.08 -18.09 -24.94
CA HIS A 503 -7.68 -17.00 -24.18
C HIS A 503 -8.19 -15.87 -25.08
N GLU A 504 -9.16 -15.10 -24.58
CA GLU A 504 -9.58 -13.87 -25.25
C GLU A 504 -8.55 -12.78 -25.02
N LEU A 505 -8.21 -12.04 -26.09
CA LEU A 505 -7.37 -10.86 -25.99
C LEU A 505 -8.23 -9.66 -25.58
N VAL A 506 -7.74 -8.88 -24.62
CA VAL A 506 -8.40 -7.69 -24.09
C VAL A 506 -7.73 -6.45 -24.67
N LEU A 507 -8.53 -5.51 -25.16
CA LEU A 507 -8.02 -4.21 -25.60
C LEU A 507 -7.45 -3.45 -24.38
N ALA A 508 -6.15 -3.21 -24.37
CA ALA A 508 -5.43 -2.66 -23.23
C ALA A 508 -4.51 -1.50 -23.64
N ARG A 509 -4.29 -0.59 -22.69
CA ARG A 509 -3.31 0.50 -22.83
C ARG A 509 -1.90 -0.04 -22.63
N ARG A 510 -1.03 0.21 -23.61
CA ARG A 510 0.39 -0.18 -23.54
C ARG A 510 1.27 0.97 -24.01
N ASN A 511 2.36 1.24 -23.30
CA ASN A 511 3.29 2.31 -23.69
C ASN A 511 4.12 1.88 -24.90
N ILE A 512 4.83 0.76 -24.77
CA ILE A 512 5.60 0.10 -25.81
C ILE A 512 5.40 -1.41 -25.63
N PHE A 513 5.16 -2.12 -26.71
CA PHE A 513 5.10 -3.58 -26.74
C PHE A 513 5.66 -4.09 -28.07
N ARG A 514 5.93 -5.39 -28.17
CA ARG A 514 6.27 -6.03 -29.44
C ARG A 514 5.07 -6.88 -29.85
N CYS A 515 4.59 -6.69 -31.08
CA CYS A 515 3.43 -7.43 -31.56
C CYS A 515 3.84 -8.86 -31.93
N ASP A 516 3.21 -9.86 -31.33
CA ASP A 516 3.45 -11.28 -31.62
C ASP A 516 2.99 -11.69 -33.03
N GLY A 517 2.18 -10.86 -33.68
CA GLY A 517 1.66 -11.12 -35.03
C GLY A 517 2.60 -10.69 -36.15
N CYS A 518 3.19 -9.49 -36.04
CA CYS A 518 4.05 -8.92 -37.09
C CYS A 518 5.49 -8.66 -36.65
N ASP A 519 5.81 -8.90 -35.38
CA ASP A 519 7.12 -8.70 -34.78
C ASP A 519 7.61 -7.23 -34.75
N GLU A 520 6.72 -6.27 -35.09
CA GLU A 520 7.00 -4.84 -35.04
C GLU A 520 6.65 -4.24 -33.66
N GLU A 521 7.29 -3.12 -33.32
CA GLU A 521 6.99 -2.35 -32.12
C GLU A 521 5.59 -1.73 -32.19
N GLY A 522 4.86 -1.78 -31.08
CA GLY A 522 3.53 -1.23 -30.91
C GLY A 522 3.46 -0.20 -29.79
N HIS A 523 2.52 0.71 -29.92
CA HIS A 523 2.30 1.80 -28.97
C HIS A 523 0.82 1.99 -28.71
N VAL A 524 0.50 2.62 -27.58
CA VAL A 524 -0.81 3.17 -27.20
C VAL A 524 -1.84 2.09 -26.85
N TRP A 525 -2.19 1.23 -27.81
CA TRP A 525 -3.22 0.19 -27.68
C TRP A 525 -2.70 -1.15 -28.16
N SER A 526 -3.01 -2.23 -27.43
CA SER A 526 -2.80 -3.62 -27.84
C SER A 526 -4.02 -4.48 -27.54
N TYR A 527 -4.13 -5.62 -28.22
CA TYR A 527 -4.95 -6.74 -27.77
C TYR A 527 -4.06 -7.69 -26.98
N TYR A 528 -4.22 -7.68 -25.65
CA TYR A 528 -3.32 -8.29 -24.69
C TYR A 528 -3.96 -9.48 -23.96
N CYS A 529 -3.19 -10.54 -23.75
CA CYS A 529 -3.50 -11.62 -22.81
C CYS A 529 -2.54 -11.59 -21.63
N ASP A 530 -3.07 -11.36 -20.43
CA ASP A 530 -2.27 -11.33 -19.20
C ASP A 530 -1.72 -12.70 -18.80
N GLU A 531 -2.49 -13.76 -19.06
CA GLU A 531 -2.09 -15.13 -18.69
C GLU A 531 -0.90 -15.65 -19.51
N CYS A 532 -0.76 -15.15 -20.75
CA CYS A 532 0.23 -15.64 -21.70
C CYS A 532 1.30 -14.60 -22.08
N ASP A 533 1.21 -13.37 -21.57
CA ASP A 533 2.05 -12.23 -21.95
C ASP A 533 2.12 -12.07 -23.49
N PHE A 534 0.94 -12.05 -24.12
CA PHE A 534 0.79 -12.02 -25.58
C PHE A 534 0.14 -10.70 -26.00
N ASP A 535 0.73 -10.00 -26.96
CA ASP A 535 0.31 -8.67 -27.42
C ASP A 535 0.16 -8.65 -28.95
N LEU A 536 -1.00 -8.20 -29.44
CA LEU A 536 -1.19 -7.87 -30.86
C LEU A 536 -1.45 -6.38 -31.05
N HIS A 537 -0.92 -5.81 -32.14
CA HIS A 537 -1.41 -4.51 -32.60
C HIS A 537 -2.91 -4.59 -32.89
N PRO A 538 -3.67 -3.49 -32.70
CA PRO A 538 -5.05 -3.41 -33.14
C PRO A 538 -5.22 -3.78 -34.61
N LYS A 539 -4.34 -3.32 -35.51
CA LYS A 539 -4.33 -3.71 -36.93
C LYS A 539 -4.18 -5.23 -37.12
N CYS A 540 -3.26 -5.87 -36.39
CA CYS A 540 -2.99 -7.30 -36.53
C CYS A 540 -4.11 -8.18 -35.98
N ALA A 541 -4.87 -7.65 -35.02
CA ALA A 541 -5.98 -8.36 -34.39
C ALA A 541 -7.31 -8.17 -35.13
N LEU A 542 -7.49 -7.05 -35.83
CA LEU A 542 -8.74 -6.65 -36.47
C LEU A 542 -8.75 -6.87 -38.00
N ASP A 543 -7.59 -6.85 -38.67
CA ASP A 543 -7.52 -7.09 -40.12
C ASP A 543 -7.43 -8.60 -40.43
N GLU A 544 -8.27 -9.07 -41.34
CA GLU A 544 -8.30 -10.49 -41.75
C GLU A 544 -7.10 -10.91 -42.63
N ASN A 545 -6.29 -9.97 -43.14
CA ASN A 545 -5.14 -10.23 -44.02
C ASN A 545 -3.89 -9.40 -43.64
N PRO A 546 -2.94 -9.95 -42.86
CA PRO A 546 -1.75 -9.24 -42.39
C PRO A 546 -0.54 -9.26 -43.37
N GLN A 547 -0.74 -9.53 -44.67
CA GLN A 547 0.36 -9.66 -45.66
C GLN A 547 0.05 -9.01 -47.03
N GLU A 548 -0.41 -7.75 -47.06
CA GLU A 548 -0.28 -6.90 -48.26
C GLU A 548 0.54 -5.64 -48.00
#